data_AF-M8C3K4-F1
#
_entry.id   AF-M8C3K4-F1
#
_cell.length_a   1.000
_cell.length_b   1.000
_cell.length_c   1.000
_cell.angle_alpha   90.00
_cell.angle_beta   90.00
_cell.angle_gamma   90.00
#
_symmetry.space_group_name_H-M   'P 1'
#
loop_
_entity.id
_entity.type
_entity.pdbx_description
1 polymer ?
#
loop_
_entity_poly.entity_id
_entity_poly.type
_entity_poly.pdbx_seq_one_letter_code
_entity_poly.pdbx_strand_id
1 'polypeptide(L)'
;MADQLWRMSLPVEASMDHPLANPFGPESPSLAPVELPPALVVAPLSDVLRDRVLGYGARLKDMGKAVEVVQFEGEQHGFSVRQPLGEAASELLRVIKRFVYSGN
;
A
#
# COMPACT_ATOMS: atom_id res chain seq x y z
N MET A 1 6.48 -14.93 7.16
CA MET A 1 5.14 -15.24 6.61
C MET A 1 4.96 -14.61 5.23
N ALA A 2 5.16 -13.30 5.07
CA ALA A 2 5.01 -12.61 3.78
C ALA A 2 5.88 -13.21 2.65
N ASP A 3 7.15 -13.51 2.91
CA ASP A 3 8.06 -14.07 1.89
C ASP A 3 7.59 -15.43 1.36
N GLN A 4 7.02 -16.27 2.22
CA GLN A 4 6.48 -17.57 1.81
C GLN A 4 5.23 -17.41 0.94
N LEU A 5 4.36 -16.45 1.28
CA LEU A 5 3.19 -16.13 0.44
C LEU A 5 3.63 -15.69 -0.95
N TRP A 6 4.63 -14.82 -1.05
CA TRP A 6 5.17 -14.40 -2.34
C TRP A 6 5.76 -15.56 -3.15
N ARG A 7 6.56 -16.44 -2.52
CA ARG A 7 7.10 -17.64 -3.19
C ARG A 7 6.02 -18.58 -3.73
N MET A 8 4.86 -18.63 -3.10
CA MET A 8 3.73 -19.44 -3.57
C MET A 8 2.89 -18.74 -4.65
N SER A 9 2.87 -17.40 -4.66
CA SER A 9 2.07 -16.60 -5.61
C SER A 9 2.80 -16.24 -6.90
N LEU A 10 4.12 -16.27 -6.89
CA LEU A 10 4.94 -15.95 -8.05
C LEU A 10 5.19 -17.17 -8.95
N PRO A 11 5.53 -16.96 -10.23
CA PRO A 11 6.00 -18.05 -11.09
C PRO A 11 7.13 -18.84 -10.44
N VAL A 12 7.22 -20.13 -10.76
CA VAL A 12 8.34 -20.97 -10.29
C VAL A 12 9.66 -20.31 -10.72
N GLU A 13 10.64 -20.29 -9.81
CA GLU A 13 11.96 -19.65 -9.97
C GLU A 13 11.98 -18.11 -9.93
N ALA A 14 10.81 -17.45 -9.87
CA ALA A 14 10.77 -15.99 -9.77
C ALA A 14 11.34 -15.49 -8.43
N SER A 15 12.08 -14.39 -8.50
CA SER A 15 12.67 -13.73 -7.35
C SER A 15 11.66 -12.80 -6.67
N MET A 16 12.03 -12.28 -5.49
CA MET A 16 11.26 -11.21 -4.82
C MET A 16 11.32 -9.86 -5.56
N ASP A 17 12.20 -9.72 -6.56
CA ASP A 17 12.29 -8.55 -7.44
C ASP A 17 11.36 -8.63 -8.66
N HIS A 18 10.66 -9.76 -8.83
CA HIS A 18 9.67 -9.91 -9.87
C HIS A 18 8.63 -8.76 -9.81
N PRO A 19 8.24 -8.15 -10.95
CA PRO A 19 7.44 -6.92 -10.95
C PRO A 19 6.09 -6.99 -10.23
N LEU A 20 5.50 -8.19 -10.13
CA LEU A 20 4.26 -8.43 -9.38
C LEU A 20 4.44 -8.32 -7.85
N ALA A 21 5.63 -8.57 -7.34
CA ALA A 21 5.93 -8.49 -5.90
C ALA A 21 6.64 -7.18 -5.52
N ASN A 22 7.50 -6.67 -6.41
CA ASN A 22 8.27 -5.45 -6.18
C ASN A 22 8.16 -4.52 -7.40
N PRO A 23 7.17 -3.61 -7.46
CA PRO A 23 6.94 -2.73 -8.60
C PRO A 23 8.04 -1.66 -8.80
N PHE A 24 9.02 -1.61 -7.89
CA PHE A 24 10.19 -0.73 -7.97
C PHE A 24 11.51 -1.52 -7.94
N GLY A 25 11.44 -2.83 -8.14
CA GLY A 25 12.60 -3.71 -8.23
C GLY A 25 13.36 -3.52 -9.54
N PRO A 26 14.58 -4.07 -9.64
CA PRO A 26 15.41 -3.98 -10.86
C PRO A 26 14.75 -4.59 -12.09
N GLU A 27 13.86 -5.57 -11.93
CA GLU A 27 13.12 -6.21 -13.03
C GLU A 27 11.86 -5.42 -13.43
N SER A 28 11.48 -4.38 -12.67
CA SER A 28 10.23 -3.63 -12.90
C SER A 28 10.36 -2.53 -13.95
N PRO A 29 9.35 -2.36 -14.82
CA PRO A 29 9.27 -1.17 -15.65
C PRO A 29 9.01 0.06 -14.78
N SER A 30 9.51 1.21 -15.24
CA SER A 30 9.25 2.48 -14.55
C SER A 30 7.77 2.85 -14.58
N LEU A 31 7.22 3.24 -13.44
CA LEU A 31 5.87 3.80 -13.32
C LEU A 31 5.82 5.31 -13.59
N ALA A 32 6.97 5.97 -13.74
CA ALA A 32 7.03 7.40 -14.03
C ALA A 32 6.23 7.80 -15.29
N PRO A 33 6.34 7.12 -16.45
CA PRO A 33 5.57 7.48 -17.64
C PRO A 33 4.10 7.01 -17.61
N VAL A 34 3.70 6.20 -16.63
CA VAL A 34 2.35 5.61 -16.58
C VAL A 34 1.38 6.59 -15.93
N GLU A 35 0.29 6.93 -16.61
CA GLU A 35 -0.80 7.70 -16.00
C GLU A 35 -1.54 6.82 -14.99
N LEU A 36 -1.52 7.24 -13.72
CA LEU A 36 -2.19 6.55 -12.62
C LEU A 36 -3.30 7.45 -12.05
N PRO A 37 -4.46 6.89 -11.66
CA PRO A 37 -5.44 7.66 -10.92
C PRO A 37 -4.89 8.05 -9.55
N PRO A 38 -5.51 9.05 -8.86
CA PRO A 38 -5.17 9.35 -7.48
C PRO A 38 -5.23 8.09 -6.61
N ALA A 39 -4.26 7.95 -5.70
CA ALA A 39 -4.15 6.78 -4.82
C ALA A 39 -4.18 7.19 -3.35
N LEU A 40 -4.95 6.46 -2.54
CA LEU A 40 -4.87 6.50 -1.08
C LEU A 40 -4.07 5.29 -0.59
N VAL A 41 -2.98 5.54 0.12
CA VAL A 41 -2.11 4.52 0.73
C VAL A 41 -2.30 4.57 2.24
N VAL A 42 -2.73 3.46 2.83
CA VAL A 42 -3.02 3.35 4.26
C VAL A 42 -1.96 2.50 4.94
N ALA A 43 -1.27 3.07 5.93
CA ALA A 43 -0.15 2.43 6.62
C ALA A 43 -0.44 2.27 8.13
N PRO A 44 -0.76 1.05 8.61
CA PRO A 44 -0.73 0.74 10.04
C PRO A 44 0.72 0.69 10.53
N LEU A 45 1.07 1.44 11.58
CA LEU A 45 2.48 1.63 11.97
C LEU A 45 3.07 0.48 12.81
N SER A 46 2.25 -0.44 13.29
CA SER A 46 2.68 -1.70 13.92
C SER A 46 2.60 -2.89 12.95
N ASP A 47 2.39 -2.66 11.64
CA ASP A 47 2.38 -3.68 10.60
C ASP A 47 3.81 -4.08 10.19
N VAL A 48 4.05 -5.38 10.02
CA VAL A 48 5.31 -5.93 9.46
C VAL A 48 5.57 -5.46 8.02
N LEU A 49 4.53 -5.03 7.30
CA LEU A 49 4.63 -4.48 5.94
C LEU A 49 4.77 -2.96 5.91
N ARG A 50 4.78 -2.27 7.07
CA ARG A 50 4.78 -0.80 7.17
C ARG A 50 5.78 -0.14 6.23
N ASP A 51 7.04 -0.54 6.28
CA ASP A 51 8.11 0.12 5.53
C ASP A 51 7.93 -0.07 4.01
N ARG A 52 7.37 -1.20 3.57
CA ARG A 52 7.00 -1.42 2.16
C ARG A 52 5.86 -0.51 1.74
N VAL A 53 4.82 -0.36 2.56
CA VAL A 53 3.66 0.50 2.27
C VAL A 53 4.08 1.97 2.21
N LEU A 54 4.84 2.45 3.20
CA LEU A 54 5.36 3.81 3.23
C LEU A 54 6.30 4.08 2.05
N GLY A 55 7.21 3.15 1.77
CA GLY A 55 8.13 3.24 0.63
C GLY A 55 7.42 3.24 -0.72
N TYR A 56 6.28 2.56 -0.85
CA TYR A 56 5.45 2.60 -2.06
C TYR A 56 4.85 3.98 -2.27
N GLY A 57 4.21 4.53 -1.23
CA GLY A 57 3.63 5.87 -1.29
C GLY A 57 4.67 6.96 -1.57
N ALA A 58 5.85 6.89 -0.93
CA ALA A 58 6.94 7.84 -1.14
C ALA A 58 7.46 7.80 -2.59
N ARG A 59 7.76 6.62 -3.13
CA ARG A 59 8.27 6.50 -4.51
C ARG A 59 7.27 6.97 -5.56
N LEU A 60 5.98 6.73 -5.37
CA LEU A 60 4.96 7.29 -6.26
C LEU A 60 4.89 8.82 -6.18
N LYS A 61 4.97 9.41 -4.98
CA LYS A 61 5.03 10.87 -4.81
C LYS A 61 6.25 11.47 -5.50
N ASP A 62 7.42 10.85 -5.36
CA ASP A 62 8.66 11.29 -6.01
C ASP A 62 8.55 11.25 -7.55
N MET A 63 7.72 10.35 -8.08
CA MET A 63 7.37 10.28 -9.51
C MET A 63 6.26 11.26 -9.93
N GLY A 64 5.85 12.18 -9.05
CA GLY A 64 4.83 13.18 -9.33
C GLY A 64 3.39 12.64 -9.36
N LYS A 65 3.14 11.44 -8.82
CA LYS A 65 1.78 10.86 -8.78
C LYS A 65 0.96 11.48 -7.65
N ALA A 66 -0.35 11.63 -7.88
CA ALA A 66 -1.29 12.09 -6.86
C ALA A 66 -1.51 10.98 -5.82
N VAL A 67 -0.79 11.05 -4.70
CA VAL A 67 -0.86 10.05 -3.64
C VAL A 67 -1.08 10.69 -2.28
N GLU A 68 -2.12 10.25 -1.59
CA GLU A 68 -2.35 10.53 -0.18
C GLU A 68 -1.84 9.35 0.66
N VAL A 69 -1.04 9.61 1.69
CA VAL A 69 -0.58 8.56 2.62
C VAL A 69 -1.13 8.88 4.00
N VAL A 70 -1.90 7.94 4.56
CA VAL A 70 -2.48 8.07 5.91
C VAL A 70 -1.92 6.99 6.80
N GLN A 71 -1.46 7.40 7.98
CA GLN A 71 -0.81 6.53 8.96
C GLN A 71 -1.73 6.29 10.15
N PHE A 72 -1.79 5.05 10.61
CA PHE A 72 -2.57 4.64 11.78
C PHE A 72 -1.60 4.15 12.85
N GLU A 73 -1.38 4.98 13.88
CA GLU A 73 -0.50 4.65 15.00
C GLU A 73 -1.05 3.47 15.81
N GLY A 74 -0.16 2.63 16.33
CA GLY A 74 -0.53 1.46 17.15
C GLY A 74 -1.16 0.30 16.37
N GLU A 75 -1.73 0.54 15.19
CA GLU A 75 -2.46 -0.46 14.42
C GLU A 75 -1.56 -1.45 13.70
N GLN A 76 -1.98 -2.71 13.70
CA GLN A 76 -1.30 -3.85 13.05
C GLN A 76 -1.96 -4.21 11.71
N HIS A 77 -1.35 -5.15 10.98
CA HIS A 77 -1.90 -5.66 9.71
C HIS A 77 -3.38 -6.06 9.82
N GLY A 78 -4.18 -5.63 8.86
CA GLY A 78 -5.61 -5.95 8.78
C GLY A 78 -6.45 -5.47 9.97
N PHE A 79 -6.05 -4.40 10.67
CA PHE A 79 -6.80 -3.86 11.82
C PHE A 79 -8.29 -3.64 11.54
N SER A 80 -8.63 -3.14 10.35
CA SER A 80 -10.02 -2.87 9.94
C SER A 80 -10.87 -4.12 9.75
N VAL A 81 -10.24 -5.25 9.41
CA VAL A 81 -10.93 -6.55 9.28
C VAL A 81 -11.04 -7.23 10.64
N ARG A 82 -10.01 -7.11 11.49
CA ARG A 82 -10.00 -7.74 12.82
C ARG A 82 -10.86 -7.01 13.85
N GLN A 83 -10.97 -5.68 13.73
CA GLN A 83 -11.77 -4.83 14.62
C GLN A 83 -12.64 -3.87 13.79
N PRO A 84 -13.63 -4.38 13.04
CA PRO A 84 -14.42 -3.57 12.10
C PRO A 84 -15.26 -2.47 12.76
N LEU A 85 -15.56 -2.60 14.06
CA LEU A 85 -16.27 -1.60 14.86
C LEU A 85 -15.34 -0.75 15.73
N GLY A 86 -14.02 -0.91 15.58
CA GLY A 86 -13.02 -0.15 16.31
C GLY A 86 -12.92 1.30 15.84
N GLU A 87 -12.29 2.13 16.65
CA GLU A 87 -12.08 3.56 16.35
C GLU A 87 -11.24 3.74 15.08
N ALA A 88 -10.12 3.03 14.95
CA ALA A 88 -9.28 3.08 13.77
C ALA A 88 -10.01 2.64 12.50
N ALA A 89 -10.85 1.58 12.57
CA ALA A 89 -11.63 1.12 11.43
C ALA A 89 -12.70 2.15 11.02
N SER A 90 -13.33 2.79 12.00
CA SER A 90 -14.30 3.88 11.77
C SER A 90 -13.62 5.09 11.13
N GLU A 91 -12.42 5.44 11.58
CA GLU A 91 -11.63 6.53 11.01
C GLU A 91 -11.16 6.21 9.59
N LEU A 92 -10.69 4.99 9.33
CA LEU A 92 -10.39 4.54 7.98
C LEU A 92 -11.58 4.71 7.03
N LEU A 93 -12.80 4.37 7.48
CA LEU A 93 -13.99 4.58 6.67
C LEU A 93 -14.27 6.07 6.37
N ARG A 94 -14.01 6.96 7.33
CA ARG A 94 -14.14 8.42 7.11
C ARG A 94 -13.11 8.91 6.08
N VAL A 95 -11.86 8.46 6.20
CA VAL A 95 -10.78 8.76 5.26
C VAL A 95 -11.14 8.28 3.85
N ILE A 96 -11.61 7.03 3.70
CA ILE A 96 -12.04 6.49 2.41
C ILE A 96 -13.21 7.31 1.83
N LYS A 97 -14.22 7.64 2.64
CA LYS A 97 -15.36 8.46 2.19
C LYS A 97 -14.90 9.84 1.71
N ARG A 98 -14.00 10.50 2.44
CA ARG A 98 -13.39 11.78 2.00
C ARG A 98 -12.66 11.60 0.68
N PHE A 99 -11.77 10.61 0.59
CA PHE A 99 -10.95 10.40 -0.60
C PHE A 99 -11.80 10.15 -1.86
N VAL A 100 -12.86 9.35 -1.74
CA VAL A 100 -13.74 8.99 -2.87
C VAL A 100 -14.70 10.13 -3.24
N TYR A 101 -15.29 10.81 -2.25
CA TYR A 101 -16.40 11.75 -2.48
C TYR A 101 -16.04 13.23 -2.37
N SER A 102 -14.86 13.60 -1.86
CA SER A 102 -14.42 15.00 -1.77
C SER A 102 -13.72 15.51 -3.04
N GLY A 103 -13.64 14.70 -4.09
CA GLY A 103 -13.12 15.08 -5.41
C GLY A 103 -14.15 15.74 -6.34
N ASN A 104 -15.22 16.34 -5.80
CA ASN A 104 -16.25 17.06 -6.57
C ASN A 104 -16.37 18.51 -6.12
#